data_AF-A0A2B7X764-F1
#
_entry.id   AF-A0A2B7X764-F1
#
_cell.length_a   1.000
_cell.length_b   1.000
_cell.length_c   1.000
_cell.angle_alpha   90.00
_cell.angle_beta   90.00
_cell.angle_gamma   90.00
#
_symmetry.space_group_name_H-M   'P 1'
#
loop_
_entity.id
_entity.type
_entity.pdbx_description
1 polymer ?
#
loop_
_entity_poly.entity_id
_entity_poly.type
_entity_poly.pdbx_seq_one_letter_code
_entity_poly.pdbx_strand_id
1 'polypeptide(L)'
;MSIERRLLRGVTTYSAIVESETNYLLKLTYFDERNRFFTLLNQSRAEIEAIVAYHLGLRSSKQCHVAEVEEWIHGTFNVCVPVRIEGSQRRVIIRFPLPYRVGEKVFPGNANEKVRCEAGAYAWLQQECPSIPIPYLHGFGLSNGPHLHGLRYAMLWIRRRQQPSNYTPNHSLSFQNPFGSYLAMDYIEESEGQMLSKTWDEYKGDKKV
;
A
#
# COMPACT_ATOMS: atom_id res chain seq x y z
N MET A 1 17.80 -30.40 23.61
CA MET A 1 17.14 -29.08 23.45
C MET A 1 16.37 -29.11 22.14
N SER A 2 15.13 -28.64 22.11
CA SER A 2 14.35 -28.50 20.88
C SER A 2 14.93 -27.36 20.04
N ILE A 3 15.17 -27.58 18.74
CA ILE A 3 15.64 -26.54 17.82
C ILE A 3 14.49 -25.59 17.52
N GLU A 4 14.67 -24.31 17.85
CA GLU A 4 13.70 -23.25 17.55
C GLU A 4 13.93 -22.65 16.16
N ARG A 5 12.83 -22.28 15.50
CA ARG A 5 12.82 -21.62 14.20
C ARG A 5 11.96 -20.36 14.27
N ARG A 6 12.43 -19.27 13.65
CA ARG A 6 11.72 -17.98 13.66
C ARG A 6 10.56 -17.98 12.68
N LEU A 7 9.47 -17.34 13.09
CA LEU A 7 8.32 -17.00 12.27
C LEU A 7 8.17 -15.48 12.21
N LEU A 8 7.24 -14.97 11.40
CA LEU A 8 6.88 -13.54 11.44
C LEU A 8 6.44 -13.08 12.83
N ARG A 9 5.79 -13.98 13.59
CA ARG A 9 5.29 -13.75 14.94
C ARG A 9 5.77 -14.90 15.81
N GLY A 10 6.83 -14.64 16.59
CA GLY A 10 7.40 -15.60 17.54
C GLY A 10 8.29 -16.67 16.91
N VAL A 11 8.42 -17.78 17.63
CA VAL A 11 9.25 -18.94 17.28
C VAL A 11 8.41 -20.22 17.31
N THR A 12 8.90 -21.26 16.64
CA THR A 12 8.27 -22.59 16.64
C THR A 12 9.31 -23.70 16.72
N THR A 13 8.88 -24.92 17.01
CA THR A 13 9.71 -26.14 17.08
C THR A 13 9.10 -27.23 16.19
N TYR A 14 9.89 -28.25 15.83
CA TYR A 14 9.39 -29.35 14.99
C TYR A 14 8.16 -30.05 15.59
N SER A 15 8.20 -30.37 16.88
CA SER A 15 7.10 -31.03 17.59
C SER A 15 5.83 -30.18 17.64
N ALA A 16 5.94 -28.85 17.60
CA ALA A 16 4.79 -27.96 17.56
C ALA A 16 4.12 -27.88 16.16
N ILE A 17 4.79 -28.37 15.11
CA ILE A 17 4.33 -28.18 13.72
C ILE A 17 4.10 -29.47 12.95
N VAL A 18 4.61 -30.61 13.41
CA VAL A 18 4.55 -31.88 12.65
C VAL A 18 3.13 -32.33 12.35
N GLU A 19 2.20 -32.13 13.29
CA GLU A 19 0.77 -32.49 13.14
C GLU A 19 -0.07 -31.36 12.52
N SER A 20 0.52 -30.22 12.15
CA SER A 20 -0.23 -29.09 11.63
C SER A 20 -0.32 -29.12 10.10
N GLU A 21 -1.53 -28.91 9.57
CA GLU A 21 -1.80 -28.74 8.13
C GLU A 21 -1.28 -27.42 7.55
N THR A 22 -0.85 -26.48 8.39
CA THR A 22 -0.20 -25.25 7.94
C THR A 22 1.09 -25.56 7.17
N ASN A 23 1.27 -24.92 6.01
CA ASN A 23 2.55 -24.91 5.30
C ASN A 23 3.63 -24.11 6.05
N TYR A 24 4.27 -24.73 7.04
CA TYR A 24 5.34 -24.13 7.83
C TYR A 24 6.61 -23.91 7.01
N LEU A 25 6.88 -24.70 5.98
CA LEU A 25 8.02 -24.49 5.09
C LEU A 25 7.96 -23.09 4.46
N LEU A 26 6.78 -22.68 4.01
CA LEU A 26 6.55 -21.32 3.51
C LEU A 26 6.57 -20.29 4.65
N LYS A 27 5.92 -20.55 5.79
CA LYS A 27 5.91 -19.57 6.90
C LYS A 27 7.31 -19.26 7.46
N LEU A 28 8.22 -20.22 7.38
CA LEU A 28 9.60 -20.06 7.83
C LEU A 28 10.41 -19.12 6.94
N THR A 29 10.05 -18.92 5.66
CA THR A 29 10.75 -17.97 4.78
C THR A 29 10.37 -16.52 5.07
N TYR A 30 9.16 -16.30 5.59
CA TYR A 30 8.58 -14.97 5.69
C TYR A 30 9.36 -14.01 6.58
N PHE A 31 10.04 -14.48 7.62
CA PHE A 31 10.82 -13.59 8.50
C PHE A 31 11.95 -12.92 7.72
N ASP A 32 12.73 -13.70 6.97
CA ASP A 32 13.84 -13.19 6.18
C ASP A 32 13.36 -12.38 4.98
N GLU A 33 12.29 -12.83 4.31
CA GLU A 33 11.71 -12.10 3.18
C GLU A 33 11.11 -10.74 3.61
N ARG A 34 10.50 -10.67 4.80
CA ARG A 34 10.04 -9.41 5.39
C ARG A 34 11.22 -8.48 5.60
N ASN A 35 12.27 -8.93 6.29
CA ASN A 35 13.41 -8.08 6.61
C ASN A 35 14.07 -7.55 5.33
N ARG A 36 14.27 -8.42 4.34
CA ARG A 36 14.80 -8.01 3.03
C ARG A 36 13.95 -6.93 2.36
N PHE A 37 12.63 -7.08 2.36
CA PHE A 37 11.74 -6.12 1.73
C PHE A 37 11.66 -4.79 2.50
N PHE A 38 11.64 -4.82 3.83
CA PHE A 38 11.66 -3.60 4.64
C PHE A 38 12.98 -2.84 4.51
N THR A 39 14.11 -3.56 4.48
CA THR A 39 15.42 -2.95 4.19
C THR A 39 15.44 -2.30 2.82
N LEU A 40 14.90 -2.96 1.79
CA LEU A 40 14.78 -2.38 0.45
C LEU A 40 13.98 -1.07 0.47
N LEU A 41 12.78 -1.08 1.06
CA LEU A 41 11.95 0.13 1.17
C LEU A 41 12.68 1.26 1.89
N ASN A 42 13.42 0.93 2.96
CA ASN A 42 14.13 1.93 3.75
C ASN A 42 15.37 2.48 3.04
N GLN A 43 16.00 1.69 2.19
CA GLN A 43 17.08 2.14 1.32
C GLN A 43 16.57 2.98 0.14
N SER A 44 15.32 2.74 -0.28
CA SER A 44 14.69 3.42 -1.43
C SER A 44 13.76 4.59 -1.05
N ARG A 45 14.08 5.31 0.04
CA ARG A 45 13.25 6.42 0.53
C ARG A 45 13.15 7.58 -0.47
N ALA A 46 14.27 7.92 -1.12
CA ALA A 46 14.30 9.00 -2.11
C ALA A 46 13.38 8.70 -3.30
N GLU A 47 13.31 7.44 -3.73
CA GLU A 47 12.41 6.97 -4.78
C GLU A 47 10.95 7.05 -4.33
N ILE A 48 10.65 6.68 -3.08
CA ILE A 48 9.30 6.84 -2.50
C ILE A 48 8.89 8.31 -2.47
N GLU A 49 9.77 9.21 -2.02
CA GLU A 49 9.52 10.65 -1.97
C GLU A 49 9.29 11.23 -3.38
N ALA A 50 10.06 10.78 -4.37
CA ALA A 50 9.87 11.19 -5.77
C ALA A 50 8.52 10.73 -6.33
N ILE A 51 8.11 9.49 -6.03
CA ILE A 51 6.82 8.94 -6.45
C ILE A 51 5.66 9.69 -5.80
N VAL A 52 5.74 9.99 -4.50
CA VAL A 52 4.69 10.73 -3.81
C VAL A 52 4.61 12.16 -4.34
N ALA A 53 5.75 12.85 -4.49
CA ALA A 53 5.79 14.18 -5.08
C ALA A 53 5.15 14.21 -6.48
N TYR A 54 5.44 13.20 -7.29
CA TYR A 54 4.82 13.03 -8.60
C TYR A 54 3.29 12.90 -8.52
N HIS A 55 2.78 11.97 -7.72
CA HIS A 55 1.34 11.75 -7.59
C HIS A 55 0.59 12.93 -6.96
N LEU A 56 1.30 13.82 -6.27
CA LEU A 56 0.73 15.04 -5.71
C LEU A 56 0.94 16.28 -6.59
N GLY A 57 1.66 16.16 -7.72
CA GLY A 57 1.98 17.29 -8.59
C GLY A 57 2.91 18.32 -7.93
N LEU A 58 3.74 17.88 -6.97
CA LEU A 58 4.71 18.74 -6.29
C LEU A 58 5.90 19.02 -7.20
N ARG A 59 6.53 20.20 -7.00
CA ARG A 59 7.65 20.65 -7.84
C ARG A 59 8.96 19.94 -7.49
N SER A 60 9.10 19.44 -6.26
CA SER A 60 10.31 18.79 -5.80
C SER A 60 10.00 17.63 -4.85
N SER A 61 10.72 16.52 -5.03
CA SER A 61 10.70 15.39 -4.10
C SER A 61 11.20 15.77 -2.71
N LYS A 62 12.02 16.83 -2.58
CA LYS A 62 12.51 17.33 -1.28
C LYS A 62 11.41 17.83 -0.35
N GLN A 63 10.22 18.09 -0.88
CA GLN A 63 9.03 18.44 -0.10
C GLN A 63 8.36 17.22 0.53
N CYS A 64 8.78 16.00 0.18
CA CYS A 64 8.25 14.77 0.75
C CYS A 64 9.30 14.18 1.70
N HIS A 65 8.84 13.69 2.85
CA HIS A 65 9.69 13.05 3.84
C HIS A 65 9.06 11.75 4.28
N VAL A 66 9.69 10.63 3.93
CA VAL A 66 9.26 9.30 4.42
C VAL A 66 9.43 9.25 5.93
N ALA A 67 8.45 8.68 6.63
CA ALA A 67 8.48 8.47 8.08
C ALA A 67 9.48 7.38 8.48
N GLU A 68 9.86 7.36 9.75
CA GLU A 68 10.76 6.34 10.30
C GLU A 68 10.11 4.95 10.25
N VAL A 69 10.94 3.88 10.21
CA VAL A 69 10.45 2.50 10.01
C VAL A 69 9.52 2.06 11.14
N GLU A 70 9.71 2.61 12.33
CA GLU A 70 8.90 2.39 13.53
C GLU A 70 7.47 2.93 13.35
N GLU A 71 7.29 3.93 12.49
CA GLU A 71 5.98 4.53 12.18
C GLU A 71 5.26 3.81 11.02
N TRP A 72 5.90 2.83 10.38
CA TRP A 72 5.30 2.13 9.26
C TRP A 72 4.20 1.19 9.74
N ILE A 73 3.05 1.27 9.06
CA ILE A 73 1.87 0.47 9.39
C ILE A 73 1.90 -0.77 8.51
N HIS A 74 2.00 -1.96 9.10
CA HIS A 74 2.01 -3.19 8.30
C HIS A 74 1.00 -4.22 8.80
N GLY A 75 0.33 -4.84 7.84
CA GLY A 75 -0.60 -5.93 8.05
C GLY A 75 -0.06 -7.24 7.52
N THR A 76 -1.00 -8.15 7.26
CA THR A 76 -0.70 -9.48 6.73
C THR A 76 -0.31 -9.47 5.26
N PHE A 77 -0.78 -8.49 4.48
CA PHE A 77 -0.62 -8.47 3.02
C PHE A 77 -0.01 -7.17 2.48
N ASN A 78 0.12 -6.14 3.32
CA ASN A 78 0.62 -4.85 2.89
C ASN A 78 1.49 -4.23 3.96
N VAL A 79 2.42 -3.39 3.54
CA VAL A 79 3.08 -2.37 4.36
C VAL A 79 2.70 -1.01 3.81
N CYS A 80 2.40 -0.09 4.71
CA CYS A 80 1.99 1.26 4.41
C CYS A 80 3.00 2.21 5.05
N VAL A 81 3.63 3.03 4.22
CA VAL A 81 4.72 3.94 4.58
C VAL A 81 4.17 5.36 4.57
N PRO A 82 4.03 6.02 5.73
CA PRO A 82 3.61 7.41 5.80
C PRO A 82 4.67 8.33 5.20
N VAL A 83 4.23 9.37 4.51
CA VAL A 83 5.06 10.40 3.90
C VAL A 83 4.51 11.77 4.27
N ARG A 84 5.30 12.54 5.01
CA ARG A 84 4.99 13.92 5.40
C ARG A 84 5.29 14.86 4.25
N ILE A 85 4.40 15.82 4.02
CA ILE A 85 4.58 16.84 2.99
C ILE A 85 4.94 18.17 3.65
N GLU A 86 6.06 18.76 3.26
CA GLU A 86 6.52 20.06 3.76
C GLU A 86 5.49 21.15 3.45
N GLY A 87 5.20 21.99 4.45
CA GLY A 87 4.19 23.05 4.34
C GLY A 87 2.74 22.55 4.42
N SER A 88 2.50 21.26 4.60
CA SER A 88 1.18 20.66 4.80
C SER A 88 1.09 20.00 6.18
N GLN A 89 -0.07 20.14 6.83
CA GLN A 89 -0.39 19.34 8.02
C GLN A 89 -0.85 17.92 7.65
N ARG A 90 -1.18 17.68 6.38
CA ARG A 90 -1.63 16.37 5.89
C ARG A 90 -0.46 15.49 5.45
N ARG A 91 -0.58 14.21 5.75
CA ARG A 91 0.30 13.15 5.27
C ARG A 91 -0.35 12.37 4.12
N VAL A 92 0.49 11.74 3.33
CA VAL A 92 0.09 10.73 2.35
C VAL A 92 0.67 9.40 2.80
N ILE A 93 0.03 8.31 2.40
CA ILE A 93 0.54 6.97 2.64
C ILE A 93 0.80 6.30 1.29
N ILE A 94 2.00 5.74 1.14
CA ILE A 94 2.28 4.82 0.04
C ILE A 94 2.16 3.39 0.56
N ARG A 95 1.37 2.58 -0.14
CA ARG A 95 1.04 1.22 0.27
C ARG A 95 1.61 0.23 -0.73
N PHE A 96 2.39 -0.72 -0.23
CA PHE A 96 3.00 -1.79 -0.98
C PHE A 96 2.38 -3.14 -0.60
N PRO A 97 2.00 -3.98 -1.57
CA PRO A 97 1.81 -5.40 -1.33
C PRO A 97 3.07 -6.02 -0.75
N LEU A 98 2.93 -7.00 0.14
CA LEU A 98 4.05 -7.80 0.64
C LEU A 98 4.31 -8.96 -0.35
N PRO A 99 5.42 -8.95 -1.13
CA PRO A 99 5.61 -9.91 -2.23
C PRO A 99 5.58 -11.37 -1.76
N TYR A 100 6.15 -11.64 -0.58
CA TYR A 100 6.18 -12.96 0.07
C TYR A 100 4.81 -13.43 0.58
N ARG A 101 3.81 -12.55 0.65
CA ARG A 101 2.43 -12.86 1.10
C ARG A 101 1.46 -13.02 -0.05
N VAL A 102 1.78 -12.46 -1.21
CA VAL A 102 0.97 -12.54 -2.43
C VAL A 102 1.49 -13.58 -3.42
N GLY A 103 2.58 -14.27 -3.10
CA GLY A 103 3.14 -15.32 -3.94
C GLY A 103 3.87 -14.80 -5.18
N GLU A 104 4.33 -13.54 -5.16
CA GLU A 104 4.96 -12.87 -6.31
C GLU A 104 6.17 -13.66 -6.85
N LYS A 105 6.95 -14.28 -5.97
CA LYS A 105 8.11 -15.10 -6.36
C LYS A 105 7.73 -16.34 -7.15
N VAL A 106 6.57 -16.94 -6.86
CA VAL A 106 6.10 -18.18 -7.50
C VAL A 106 5.29 -17.85 -8.75
N PHE A 107 4.48 -16.79 -8.68
CA PHE A 107 3.64 -16.30 -9.77
C PHE A 107 3.87 -14.80 -9.96
N PRO A 108 4.86 -14.42 -10.78
CA PRO A 108 5.15 -13.01 -11.07
C PRO A 108 3.92 -12.30 -11.62
N GLY A 109 3.62 -11.10 -11.10
CA GLY A 109 2.46 -10.30 -11.46
C GLY A 109 1.30 -10.35 -10.46
N ASN A 110 1.33 -11.23 -9.45
CA ASN A 110 0.30 -11.27 -8.41
C ASN A 110 0.19 -9.94 -7.63
N ALA A 111 1.31 -9.28 -7.37
CA ALA A 111 1.33 -7.96 -6.73
C ALA A 111 0.66 -6.90 -7.63
N ASN A 112 0.93 -6.93 -8.94
CA ASN A 112 0.28 -6.06 -9.91
C ASN A 112 -1.22 -6.28 -9.96
N GLU A 113 -1.65 -7.55 -10.02
CA GLU A 113 -3.08 -7.89 -10.05
C GLU A 113 -3.78 -7.40 -8.78
N LYS A 114 -3.18 -7.64 -7.61
CA LYS A 114 -3.69 -7.12 -6.35
C LYS A 114 -3.87 -5.59 -6.38
N VAL A 115 -2.85 -4.86 -6.82
CA VAL A 115 -2.91 -3.38 -6.89
C VAL A 115 -3.95 -2.91 -7.89
N ARG A 116 -4.09 -3.58 -9.05
CA ARG A 116 -5.14 -3.25 -10.04
C ARG A 116 -6.54 -3.42 -9.48
N CYS A 117 -6.82 -4.55 -8.81
CA CYS A 117 -8.12 -4.79 -8.19
C CYS A 117 -8.44 -3.72 -7.14
N GLU A 118 -7.47 -3.41 -6.28
CA GLU A 118 -7.67 -2.42 -5.22
C GLU A 118 -7.84 -1.01 -5.79
N ALA A 119 -7.00 -0.60 -6.75
CA ALA A 119 -7.12 0.69 -7.43
C ALA A 119 -8.45 0.83 -8.17
N GLY A 120 -8.93 -0.23 -8.82
CA GLY A 120 -10.24 -0.26 -9.48
C GLY A 120 -11.39 -0.04 -8.49
N ALA A 121 -11.33 -0.64 -7.30
CA ALA A 121 -12.32 -0.45 -6.27
C ALA A 121 -12.34 1.01 -5.75
N TYR A 122 -11.18 1.59 -5.47
CA TYR A 122 -11.08 3.02 -5.09
C TYR A 122 -11.60 3.94 -6.19
N ALA A 123 -11.21 3.69 -7.44
CA ALA A 123 -11.67 4.49 -8.58
C ALA A 123 -13.20 4.47 -8.70
N TRP A 124 -13.81 3.29 -8.58
CA TRP A 124 -15.26 3.13 -8.63
C TRP A 124 -15.95 3.82 -7.46
N LEU A 125 -15.48 3.60 -6.22
CA LEU A 125 -16.09 4.23 -5.03
C LEU A 125 -15.98 5.76 -5.06
N GLN A 126 -14.83 6.30 -5.47
CA GLN A 126 -14.63 7.75 -5.58
C GLN A 126 -15.53 8.39 -6.65
N GLN A 127 -15.95 7.62 -7.65
CA GLN A 127 -16.80 8.11 -8.74
C GLN A 127 -18.28 7.94 -8.42
N GLU A 128 -18.68 6.73 -7.99
CA GLU A 128 -20.09 6.34 -7.86
C GLU A 128 -20.62 6.53 -6.44
N CYS A 129 -19.75 6.66 -5.43
CA CYS A 129 -20.12 6.78 -4.02
C CYS A 129 -19.40 7.95 -3.32
N PRO A 130 -19.46 9.20 -3.85
CA PRO A 130 -18.69 10.32 -3.30
C PRO A 130 -19.12 10.76 -1.89
N SER A 131 -20.31 10.32 -1.43
CA SER A 131 -20.77 10.57 -0.06
C SER A 131 -20.16 9.62 0.98
N ILE A 132 -19.55 8.51 0.55
CA ILE A 132 -18.88 7.58 1.47
C ILE A 132 -17.47 8.11 1.74
N PRO A 133 -17.13 8.46 3.00
CA PRO A 133 -15.82 8.96 3.33
C PRO A 133 -14.79 7.83 3.25
N ILE A 134 -14.02 7.81 2.16
CA ILE A 134 -12.90 6.90 1.96
C ILE A 134 -11.61 7.70 1.72
N PRO A 135 -10.43 7.14 2.03
CA PRO A 135 -9.16 7.76 1.67
C PRO A 135 -9.10 8.00 0.15
N TYR A 136 -8.69 9.19 -0.27
CA TYR A 136 -8.56 9.49 -1.69
C TYR A 136 -7.32 8.79 -2.27
N LEU A 137 -7.49 8.03 -3.34
CA LEU A 137 -6.39 7.44 -4.10
C LEU A 137 -5.84 8.48 -5.08
N HIS A 138 -4.65 9.01 -4.81
CA HIS A 138 -3.96 9.97 -5.69
C HIS A 138 -3.41 9.30 -6.95
N GLY A 139 -3.00 8.03 -6.84
CA GLY A 139 -2.50 7.26 -7.97
C GLY A 139 -1.90 5.93 -7.55
N PHE A 140 -1.40 5.19 -8.53
CA PHE A 140 -0.81 3.88 -8.33
C PHE A 140 0.26 3.56 -9.37
N GLY A 141 1.12 2.59 -9.08
CA GLY A 141 2.16 2.11 -9.99
C GLY A 141 2.19 0.59 -10.07
N LEU A 142 2.62 0.07 -11.21
CA LEU A 142 2.83 -1.36 -11.45
C LEU A 142 4.32 -1.64 -11.62
N SER A 143 4.77 -2.86 -11.33
CA SER A 143 6.20 -3.21 -11.26
C SER A 143 6.98 -2.93 -12.56
N ASN A 144 6.35 -3.07 -13.73
CA ASN A 144 6.95 -2.84 -15.06
C ASN A 144 6.02 -1.99 -15.97
N GLY A 145 5.13 -1.19 -15.36
CA GLY A 145 4.02 -0.56 -16.05
C GLY A 145 3.94 0.95 -15.82
N PRO A 146 3.02 1.62 -16.51
CA PRO A 146 2.83 3.05 -16.34
C PRO A 146 2.42 3.38 -14.90
N HIS A 147 2.86 4.54 -14.43
CA HIS A 147 2.32 5.16 -13.24
C HIS A 147 1.01 5.85 -13.62
N LEU A 148 -0.06 5.53 -12.90
CA LEU A 148 -1.38 6.10 -13.15
C LEU A 148 -1.69 7.14 -12.08
N HIS A 149 -1.96 8.36 -12.52
CA HIS A 149 -2.28 9.50 -11.67
C HIS A 149 -3.76 9.86 -11.83
N GLY A 150 -4.42 10.19 -10.72
CA GLY A 150 -5.80 10.63 -10.71
C GLY A 150 -5.95 12.06 -11.21
N LEU A 151 -6.60 12.24 -12.37
CA LEU A 151 -6.93 13.57 -12.87
C LEU A 151 -8.11 14.16 -12.11
N ARG A 152 -7.98 15.43 -11.68
CA ARG A 152 -9.13 16.19 -11.17
C ARG A 152 -10.14 16.42 -12.30
N TYR A 153 -11.41 16.18 -12.02
CA TYR A 153 -12.58 16.25 -12.93
C TYR A 153 -12.58 17.41 -13.93
N ALA A 154 -12.02 18.57 -13.57
CA ALA A 154 -11.95 19.75 -14.45
C ALA A 154 -11.22 19.49 -15.78
N MET A 155 -10.23 18.58 -15.83
CA MET A 155 -9.48 18.29 -17.06
C MET A 155 -10.18 17.31 -18.01
N LEU A 156 -11.15 16.52 -17.53
CA LEU A 156 -11.85 15.51 -18.34
C LEU A 156 -12.92 16.14 -19.24
N TRP A 157 -13.54 17.25 -18.81
CA TRP A 157 -14.49 18.02 -19.61
C TRP A 157 -13.90 18.49 -20.95
N ILE A 158 -12.60 18.78 -20.97
CA ILE A 158 -11.90 19.26 -22.17
C ILE A 158 -11.69 18.14 -23.21
N ARG A 159 -11.68 16.86 -22.80
CA ARG A 159 -11.25 15.75 -23.66
C ARG A 159 -12.35 14.93 -24.34
N ARG A 160 -13.65 15.16 -24.05
CA ARG A 160 -14.82 14.51 -24.71
C ARG A 160 -14.72 12.99 -24.96
N ARG A 161 -13.87 12.27 -24.22
CA ARG A 161 -13.73 10.82 -24.28
C ARG A 161 -14.17 10.26 -22.95
N GLN A 162 -15.17 9.38 -22.96
CA GLN A 162 -15.51 8.58 -21.77
C GLN A 162 -14.32 7.68 -21.50
N GLN A 163 -13.50 8.04 -20.52
CA GLN A 163 -12.47 7.14 -20.02
C GLN A 163 -13.11 6.20 -19.00
N PRO A 164 -12.71 4.91 -18.96
CA PRO A 164 -13.24 3.97 -17.98
C PRO A 164 -12.97 4.36 -16.52
N SER A 165 -12.00 5.25 -16.28
CA SER A 165 -11.70 5.81 -14.96
C SER A 165 -11.02 7.18 -15.08
N ASN A 166 -10.93 7.91 -13.96
CA ASN A 166 -10.22 9.19 -13.86
C ASN A 166 -8.69 9.05 -13.78
N TYR A 167 -8.15 7.84 -13.92
CA TYR A 167 -6.71 7.59 -13.84
C TYR A 167 -6.11 7.45 -15.23
N THR A 168 -5.11 8.29 -15.53
CA THR A 168 -4.40 8.23 -16.82
C THR A 168 -2.98 7.71 -16.64
N PRO A 169 -2.55 6.76 -17.49
CA PRO A 169 -1.17 6.33 -17.53
C PRO A 169 -0.29 7.46 -18.02
N ASN A 170 0.83 7.67 -17.34
CA ASN A 170 1.91 8.50 -17.83
C ASN A 170 3.08 7.61 -18.25
N HIS A 171 3.40 7.65 -19.54
CA HIS A 171 4.47 6.85 -20.15
C HIS A 171 5.81 7.60 -20.22
N SER A 172 5.86 8.90 -19.92
CA SER A 172 7.08 9.70 -20.05
C SER A 172 7.98 9.65 -18.81
N LEU A 173 7.48 9.11 -17.69
CA LEU A 173 8.21 8.99 -16.44
C LEU A 173 8.51 7.52 -16.15
N SER A 174 9.78 7.15 -16.33
CA SER A 174 10.34 5.90 -15.83
C SER A 174 11.00 6.20 -14.49
N PHE A 175 10.26 6.05 -13.39
CA PHE A 175 10.89 5.99 -12.08
C PHE A 175 11.57 4.63 -11.94
N GLN A 176 12.75 4.60 -11.32
CA GLN A 176 13.24 3.34 -10.80
C GLN A 176 12.24 2.88 -9.73
N ASN A 177 11.60 1.74 -9.98
CA ASN A 177 10.63 1.15 -9.07
C ASN A 177 11.18 -0.17 -8.52
N PRO A 178 12.16 -0.14 -7.61
CA PRO A 178 12.83 -1.34 -7.15
C PRO A 178 11.94 -2.22 -6.26
N PHE A 179 10.84 -1.67 -5.72
CA PHE A 179 9.92 -2.34 -4.79
C PHE A 179 8.64 -2.89 -5.43
N GLY A 180 8.37 -2.57 -6.70
CA GLY A 180 7.23 -3.12 -7.45
C GLY A 180 5.94 -2.31 -7.32
N SER A 181 4.79 -2.96 -7.45
CA SER A 181 3.49 -2.28 -7.47
C SER A 181 3.14 -1.57 -6.16
N TYR A 182 2.42 -0.44 -6.24
CA TYR A 182 2.03 0.35 -5.06
C TYR A 182 0.76 1.18 -5.29
N LEU A 183 0.17 1.69 -4.19
CA LEU A 183 -0.89 2.70 -4.17
C LEU A 183 -0.41 3.94 -3.40
N ALA A 184 -0.73 5.15 -3.87
CA ALA A 184 -0.47 6.40 -3.16
C ALA A 184 -1.80 7.08 -2.82
N MET A 185 -2.08 7.27 -1.54
CA MET A 185 -3.41 7.67 -1.07
C MET A 185 -3.35 8.50 0.21
N ASP A 186 -4.47 9.10 0.62
CA ASP A 186 -4.55 9.86 1.86
C ASP A 186 -4.14 9.03 3.08
N TYR A 187 -3.41 9.68 3.99
CA TYR A 187 -3.26 9.19 5.35
C TYR A 187 -4.43 9.72 6.19
N ILE A 188 -5.13 8.83 6.90
CA ILE A 188 -6.22 9.22 7.81
C ILE A 188 -5.63 9.47 9.19
N GLU A 189 -5.73 10.73 9.64
CA GLU A 189 -5.24 11.12 10.97
C GLU A 189 -6.14 10.56 12.08
N GLU A 190 -5.58 10.32 13.26
CA GLU A 190 -6.37 9.81 14.41
C GLU A 190 -7.48 10.79 14.84
N SER A 191 -7.32 12.08 14.53
CA SER A 191 -8.34 13.12 14.74
C SER A 191 -9.48 13.05 13.71
N GLU A 192 -9.26 12.44 12.55
CA GLU A 192 -10.26 12.29 11.48
C GLU A 192 -11.03 10.96 11.61
N GLY A 193 -10.38 9.92 12.13
CA GLY A 193 -11.03 8.64 12.35
C GLY A 193 -10.16 7.63 13.09
N GLN A 194 -10.84 6.66 13.70
CA GLN A 194 -10.20 5.55 14.40
C GLN A 194 -10.45 4.23 13.64
N MET A 195 -9.47 3.34 13.64
CA MET A 195 -9.60 2.03 13.01
C MET A 195 -10.75 1.23 13.64
N LEU A 196 -11.67 0.72 12.81
CA LEU A 196 -12.84 -0.01 13.27
C LEU A 196 -12.51 -1.19 14.19
N SER A 197 -11.37 -1.86 13.99
CA SER A 197 -10.94 -2.96 14.85
C SER A 197 -10.69 -2.55 16.31
N LYS A 198 -10.40 -1.27 16.59
CA LYS A 198 -10.22 -0.76 17.96
C LYS A 198 -11.56 -0.68 18.70
N THR A 199 -12.66 -0.45 17.98
CA THR A 199 -13.98 -0.19 18.56
C THR A 199 -15.00 -1.29 18.21
N TRP A 200 -14.62 -2.27 17.40
CA TRP A 200 -15.52 -3.30 16.87
C TRP A 200 -16.25 -4.06 17.96
N ASP A 201 -15.56 -4.51 19.01
CA ASP A 201 -16.17 -5.30 20.07
C ASP A 201 -17.21 -4.51 20.87
N GLU A 202 -17.07 -3.19 20.93
CA GLU A 202 -17.98 -2.28 21.64
C GLU A 202 -19.26 -2.04 20.83
N TYR A 203 -19.16 -1.79 19.52
CA TYR A 203 -20.28 -1.28 18.71
C TYR A 203 -20.86 -2.28 17.71
N LYS A 204 -20.35 -3.52 17.61
CA LYS A 204 -20.84 -4.53 16.63
C LYS A 204 -22.33 -4.87 16.74
N GLY A 205 -22.97 -4.57 17.87
CA GLY A 205 -24.38 -4.85 18.16
C GLY A 205 -25.31 -3.66 18.02
N ASP A 206 -24.80 -2.48 17.69
CA ASP A 206 -25.60 -1.26 17.67
C ASP A 206 -26.65 -1.31 16.57
N LYS A 207 -27.87 -0.89 16.93
CA LYS A 207 -28.94 -0.73 15.94
C LYS A 207 -28.55 0.40 15.01
N LYS A 208 -28.68 0.14 13.69
CA LYS A 208 -28.54 1.20 12.68
C LYS A 208 -29.52 2.31 13.02
N VAL A 209 -28.99 3.50 13.29
CA VAL A 209 -29.75 4.74 13.46
C VAL A 209 -30.22 5.23 12.10
#